data_AF-A0A358HU76-F1
#
_entry.id   AF-A0A358HU76-F1
#
_cell.length_a   1.000
_cell.length_b   1.000
_cell.length_c   1.000
_cell.angle_alpha   90.00
_cell.angle_beta   90.00
_cell.angle_gamma   90.00
#
_symmetry.space_group_name_H-M   'P 1'
#
loop_
_entity.id
_entity.type
_entity.pdbx_description
1 polymer ?
#
loop_
_entity_poly.entity_id
_entity_poly.type
_entity_poly.pdbx_seq_one_letter_code
_entity_poly.pdbx_strand_id
1 'polypeptide(L)'
;VVVDTNKEALAIQDAKNLNIPVVAILDTNSDPANVQYPVPGNDDAIRAIQLYCDLFVGSVLDGIQEEMTASGADLGEAEEVPAEANATKEAAAEAASA
;
A
#
# COMPACT_ATOMS: atom_id res chain seq x y z
N VAL A 1 -2.39 -4.88 1.32
CA VAL A 1 -1.05 -5.49 1.27
C VAL A 1 -0.83 -6.22 2.58
N VAL A 2 -0.25 -7.42 2.56
CA VAL A 2 0.04 -8.22 3.77
C VAL A 2 1.55 -8.38 3.94
N VAL A 3 2.02 -8.26 5.17
CA VAL A 3 3.41 -8.52 5.59
C VAL A 3 3.37 -9.76 6.49
N ASP A 4 4.35 -10.66 6.34
CA ASP A 4 4.42 -11.91 7.11
C ASP A 4 3.18 -12.80 6.95
N THR A 5 3.13 -13.51 5.82
CA THR A 5 2.01 -14.41 5.49
C THR A 5 1.85 -15.58 6.44
N ASN A 6 2.92 -15.96 7.15
CA ASN A 6 2.90 -17.06 8.11
C ASN A 6 2.18 -16.65 9.39
N LYS A 7 2.34 -15.41 9.85
CA LYS A 7 1.59 -14.86 10.99
C LYS A 7 0.17 -14.44 10.61
N GLU A 8 -0.04 -13.93 9.41
CA GLU A 8 -1.32 -13.38 8.94
C GLU A 8 -2.14 -14.35 8.06
N ALA A 9 -1.96 -15.66 8.24
CA ALA A 9 -2.60 -16.69 7.41
C ALA A 9 -4.15 -16.61 7.42
N LEU A 10 -4.75 -16.21 8.54
CA LEU A 10 -6.21 -16.01 8.64
C LEU A 10 -6.69 -14.84 7.78
N ALA A 11 -5.98 -13.71 7.79
CA ALA A 11 -6.34 -12.56 6.96
C ALA A 11 -6.31 -12.89 5.46
N ILE A 12 -5.35 -13.72 5.04
CA ILE A 12 -5.25 -14.21 3.65
C ILE A 12 -6.44 -15.13 3.32
N GLN A 13 -6.81 -16.03 4.23
CA GLN A 13 -7.98 -16.90 4.04
C GLN A 13 -9.29 -16.11 3.97
N ASP A 14 -9.47 -15.11 4.83
CA ASP A 14 -10.66 -14.26 4.83
C ASP A 14 -10.74 -13.42 3.55
N ALA A 15 -9.62 -12.84 3.10
CA ALA A 15 -9.55 -12.13 1.82
C ALA A 15 -9.90 -13.05 0.64
N LYS A 16 -9.39 -14.29 0.65
CA LYS A 16 -9.73 -15.31 -0.37
C LYS A 16 -11.22 -15.64 -0.36
N ASN A 17 -11.82 -15.80 0.82
CA ASN A 17 -13.26 -16.08 0.95
C ASN A 17 -14.13 -14.91 0.44
N LEU A 18 -13.65 -13.68 0.62
CA LEU A 18 -14.32 -12.45 0.15
C LEU A 18 -14.00 -12.12 -1.32
N ASN A 19 -13.19 -12.94 -2.01
CA ASN A 19 -12.68 -12.67 -3.37
C ASN A 19 -11.91 -11.34 -3.49
N ILE A 20 -11.21 -10.95 -2.42
CA ILE A 20 -10.35 -9.76 -2.41
C ILE A 20 -8.94 -10.20 -2.84
N PRO A 21 -8.36 -9.63 -3.91
CA PRO A 21 -7.02 -9.98 -4.36
C PRO A 21 -5.97 -9.53 -3.34
N VAL A 22 -5.06 -10.44 -2.99
CA VAL A 22 -4.01 -10.19 -1.99
C VAL A 22 -2.67 -9.98 -2.67
N VAL A 23 -2.01 -8.88 -2.30
CA VAL A 23 -0.58 -8.62 -2.52
C VAL A 23 0.14 -8.87 -1.20
N ALA A 24 1.20 -9.67 -1.21
CA ALA A 24 1.96 -9.97 0.01
C ALA A 24 3.46 -10.05 -0.24
N ILE A 25 4.25 -9.63 0.76
CA ILE A 25 5.71 -9.83 0.79
C ILE A 25 5.98 -11.23 1.31
N LEU A 26 6.79 -12.00 0.58
CA LEU A 26 7.12 -13.39 0.88
C LEU A 26 8.61 -13.55 1.13
N ASP A 27 8.97 -14.00 2.33
CA ASP A 27 10.30 -14.51 2.64
C ASP A 27 10.44 -15.99 2.26
N THR A 28 11.65 -16.52 2.36
CA THR A 28 12.03 -17.90 2.05
C THR A 28 11.19 -18.99 2.73
N ASN A 29 10.55 -18.68 3.85
CA ASN A 29 9.73 -19.59 4.63
C ASN A 29 8.21 -19.48 4.33
N SER A 30 7.80 -18.64 3.38
CA SER A 30 6.40 -18.34 3.10
C SER A 30 5.87 -19.09 1.86
N ASP A 31 4.59 -19.51 1.89
CA ASP A 31 3.94 -20.21 0.77
C ASP A 31 3.20 -19.23 -0.17
N PRO A 32 3.57 -19.14 -1.46
CA PRO A 32 2.92 -18.25 -2.42
C PRO A 32 1.51 -18.69 -2.86
N ALA A 33 1.06 -19.92 -2.55
CA ALA A 33 -0.13 -20.52 -3.16
C ALA A 33 -1.45 -19.73 -2.96
N ASN A 34 -1.56 -18.94 -1.89
CA ASN A 34 -2.78 -18.15 -1.58
C ASN A 34 -2.61 -16.64 -1.82
N VAL A 35 -1.53 -16.23 -2.50
CA VAL A 35 -1.24 -14.83 -2.80
C VAL A 35 -1.33 -14.60 -4.30
N GLN A 36 -2.13 -13.62 -4.71
CA GLN A 36 -2.36 -13.34 -6.12
C GLN A 36 -1.17 -12.60 -6.75
N TYR A 37 -0.57 -11.69 -5.98
CA TYR A 37 0.57 -10.89 -6.37
C TYR A 37 1.70 -11.05 -5.33
N PRO A 38 2.50 -12.13 -5.43
CA PRO A 38 3.59 -12.38 -4.51
C PRO A 38 4.79 -11.46 -4.81
N VAL A 39 5.32 -10.80 -3.77
CA VAL A 39 6.54 -9.98 -3.85
C VAL A 39 7.63 -10.66 -3.03
N PRO A 40 8.69 -11.23 -3.66
CA PRO A 40 9.77 -11.85 -2.91
C PRO A 40 10.57 -10.78 -2.15
N GLY A 41 10.78 -10.99 -0.85
CA GLY A 41 11.49 -10.02 -0.02
C GLY A 41 11.52 -10.39 1.45
N ASN A 42 12.45 -9.78 2.18
CA ASN A 42 12.58 -9.98 3.63
C ASN A 42 11.47 -9.23 4.38
N ASP A 43 10.61 -9.95 5.09
CA ASP A 43 9.50 -9.43 5.88
C ASP A 43 9.83 -9.27 7.38
N ASP A 44 10.98 -9.77 7.87
CA ASP A 44 11.38 -9.64 9.27
C ASP A 44 12.00 -8.27 9.61
N ALA A 45 12.63 -7.62 8.62
CA ALA A 45 13.38 -6.40 8.86
C ALA A 45 12.49 -5.14 8.76
N ILE A 46 12.43 -4.37 9.85
CA ILE A 46 11.70 -3.08 9.90
C ILE A 46 12.05 -2.17 8.71
N ARG A 47 13.33 -2.04 8.37
CA ARG A 47 13.77 -1.21 7.23
C ARG A 47 13.23 -1.71 5.89
N ALA A 48 13.12 -3.02 5.71
CA ALA A 48 12.56 -3.61 4.49
C ALA A 48 11.04 -3.38 4.44
N ILE A 49 10.34 -3.62 5.56
CA ILE A 49 8.90 -3.35 5.67
C ILE A 49 8.59 -1.88 5.34
N GLN A 50 9.33 -0.94 5.93
CA GLN A 50 9.17 0.49 5.66
C GLN A 50 9.34 0.80 4.17
N LEU A 51 10.43 0.30 3.56
CA LEU A 51 10.67 0.48 2.13
C LEU A 51 9.49 -0.03 1.29
N TYR A 52 8.95 -1.22 1.58
CA TYR A 52 7.82 -1.74 0.82
C TYR A 52 6.57 -0.89 1.02
N CYS A 53 6.27 -0.49 2.26
CA CYS A 53 5.13 0.38 2.56
C CYS A 53 5.22 1.70 1.80
N ASP A 54 6.39 2.36 1.79
CA ASP A 54 6.61 3.62 1.08
C ASP A 54 6.40 3.47 -0.42
N LEU A 55 6.94 2.39 -1.01
CA LEU A 55 6.75 2.07 -2.43
C LEU A 55 5.28 1.81 -2.78
N PHE A 56 4.56 1.07 -1.92
CA PHE A 56 3.14 0.81 -2.11
C PHE A 56 2.32 2.09 -2.02
N VAL A 57 2.58 2.94 -1.01
CA VAL A 57 1.89 4.22 -0.84
C VAL A 57 2.11 5.11 -2.06
N GLY A 58 3.36 5.29 -2.50
CA GLY A 58 3.66 6.08 -3.71
C GLY A 58 2.91 5.56 -4.94
N SER A 59 2.96 4.25 -5.18
CA SER A 59 2.29 3.64 -6.34
C SER A 59 0.77 3.79 -6.31
N VAL A 60 0.15 3.70 -5.12
CA VAL A 60 -1.30 3.87 -4.96
C VAL A 60 -1.70 5.33 -5.21
N LEU A 61 -0.94 6.29 -4.65
CA LEU A 61 -1.20 7.71 -4.85
C LEU A 61 -1.04 8.13 -6.32
N ASP A 62 0.00 7.63 -7.00
CA ASP A 62 0.21 7.86 -8.42
C ASP A 62 -0.98 7.33 -9.24
N GLY A 63 -1.43 6.10 -8.96
CA GLY A 63 -2.58 5.50 -9.64
C GLY A 63 -3.88 6.28 -9.41
N ILE A 64 -4.12 6.76 -8.18
CA ILE A 64 -5.27 7.59 -7.86
C ILE A 64 -5.20 8.94 -8.60
N GLN A 65 -4.03 9.57 -8.66
CA GLN A 65 -3.83 10.83 -9.36
C GLN A 65 -4.07 10.69 -10.87
N GLU A 66 -3.57 9.62 -11.47
CA GLU A 66 -3.81 9.28 -12.88
C GLU A 66 -5.30 9.04 -13.14
N GLU A 67 -6.00 8.30 -12.28
CA GLU A 67 -7.44 8.06 -12.39
C GLU A 67 -8.25 9.36 -12.27
N MET A 68 -7.92 10.25 -11.32
CA MET A 68 -8.57 11.56 -11.19
C MET A 68 -8.37 12.42 -12.44
N THR A 69 -7.16 12.43 -12.98
CA THR A 69 -6.84 13.16 -14.21
C THR A 69 -7.63 12.59 -15.41
N ALA A 70 -7.71 11.27 -15.52
CA ALA A 70 -8.41 10.59 -16.61
C ALA A 70 -9.94 10.71 -16.52
N SER A 71 -10.49 10.81 -15.32
CA SER A 71 -11.94 11.00 -15.07
C SER A 71 -12.40 12.45 -15.29
N GLY A 72 -11.48 13.37 -15.60
CA GLY A 72 -11.80 14.77 -15.93
C GLY A 72 -12.13 15.64 -14.72
N ALA A 73 -11.72 15.22 -13.51
CA ALA A 73 -11.80 16.05 -12.32
C ALA A 73 -10.75 17.18 -12.40
N ASP A 74 -11.20 18.39 -12.73
CA ASP A 74 -10.36 19.60 -12.69
C ASP A 74 -10.14 20.01 -11.23
N LEU A 75 -9.00 19.60 -10.67
CA LEU A 75 -8.55 19.93 -9.31
C LEU A 75 -8.24 21.43 -9.13
N GLY A 76 -8.22 22.23 -10.20
CA GLY A 76 -7.94 23.67 -10.15
C GLY A 76 -9.01 24.50 -9.44
N GLU A 77 -10.23 23.98 -9.30
CA GLU A 77 -11.38 24.70 -8.71
C GLU A 77 -11.98 23.99 -7.47
N ALA A 78 -11.38 22.87 -7.02
CA ALA A 78 -11.83 22.15 -5.83
C ALA A 78 -11.31 22.83 -4.56
N GLU A 79 -12.20 23.50 -3.82
CA GLU A 79 -11.91 24.18 -2.55
C GLU A 79 -11.57 23.19 -1.41
N GLU A 80 -11.94 21.91 -1.56
CA GLU A 80 -11.54 20.83 -0.66
C GLU A 80 -10.72 19.77 -1.38
N VAL A 81 -9.44 19.70 -1.03
CA VAL A 81 -8.53 18.64 -1.46
C VAL A 81 -8.88 17.37 -0.66
N PRO A 82 -8.94 16.17 -1.29
CA PRO A 82 -9.22 14.93 -0.58
C PRO A 82 -8.31 14.76 0.64
N ALA A 83 -8.88 14.35 1.78
CA ALA A 83 -8.22 14.29 3.08
C ALA A 83 -6.88 13.49 3.07
N GLU A 84 -6.73 12.53 2.15
CA GLU A 84 -5.49 11.74 1.99
C GLU A 84 -4.30 12.57 1.47
N ALA A 85 -4.55 13.60 0.66
CA ALA A 85 -3.51 14.54 0.22
C ALA A 85 -3.12 15.56 1.32
N ASN A 86 -3.95 15.71 2.35
CA ASN A 86 -3.66 16.59 3.49
C ASN A 86 -2.79 15.88 4.53
N ALA A 87 -3.05 14.60 4.78
CA ALA A 87 -2.24 13.75 5.66
C ALA A 87 -0.77 13.63 5.18
N THR A 88 -0.54 13.60 3.86
CA THR A 88 0.82 13.56 3.29
C THR A 88 1.56 14.90 3.41
N LYS A 89 0.85 16.04 3.31
CA LYS A 89 1.45 17.37 3.56
C LYS A 89 1.82 17.57 5.02
N GLU A 90 0.97 17.11 5.95
CA GLU A 90 1.26 17.17 7.38
C GLU A 90 2.44 16.27 7.76
N ALA A 91 2.49 15.03 7.25
CA ALA A 91 3.60 14.11 7.50
C ALA A 91 4.93 14.61 6.90
N ALA A 92 4.91 15.21 5.71
CA ALA A 92 6.10 15.81 5.10
C ALA A 92 6.59 17.07 5.85
N ALA A 93 5.67 17.86 6.41
CA ALA A 93 6.02 19.03 7.22
C ALA A 93 6.63 18.64 8.58
N GLU A 94 6.15 17.56 9.20
CA GLU A 94 6.69 17.06 10.47
C GLU A 94 8.12 16.51 10.29
N ALA A 95 8.37 15.74 9.22
CA ALA A 95 9.69 15.18 8.90
C ALA A 95 10.76 16.24 8.52
N ALA A 96 10.34 17.42 8.04
CA ALA A 96 11.25 18.52 7.73
C ALA A 96 11.61 19.39 8.95
N SER A 97 10.93 19.19 10.08
CA SER A 97 11.11 19.96 11.32
C SER A 97 11.86 19.23 12.44
N ALA A 98 12.22 17.96 12.23
CA ALA A 98 13.03 17.12 13.11
C ALA A 98 14.46 16.96 12.57
#